data_AF-C5LKV7-F1
#
_entry.id   AF-C5LKV7-F1
#
_cell.length_a   1.000
_cell.length_b   1.000
_cell.length_c   1.000
_cell.angle_alpha   90.00
_cell.angle_beta   90.00
_cell.angle_gamma   90.00
#
_symmetry.space_group_name_H-M   'P 1'
#
loop_
_entity.id
_entity.type
_entity.pdbx_description
1 polymer ?
#
loop_
_entity_poly.entity_id
_entity_poly.type
_entity_poly.pdbx_seq_one_letter_code
_entity_poly.pdbx_strand_id
1 'polypeptide(L)'
;VTFEYDNEVLMAKQVIVDVNRTEVEFKFPEELRKGAGVLTVKFVGTNNDKMCGFYRSRYTDLDGESHYMLTTHFEAWYARRAFPCVDEPARRAIFKITITTEADKQVVSNMPVASREVFKGGKDNKTVYQSVEFMPTLKMSTYLIAFCVGDFECVQKMTKNGTLVIRVLCTPDTGVRPSNGKL
;
A
#
# COMPACT_ATOMS: atom_id res chain seq x y z
N VAL A 1 -6.02 1.75 19.61
CA VAL A 1 -4.73 2.43 19.30
C VAL A 1 -3.83 2.22 20.49
N THR A 2 -2.60 1.79 20.26
CA THR A 2 -1.60 1.58 21.31
C THR A 2 -0.35 2.40 21.05
N PHE A 3 0.31 2.84 22.11
CA PHE A 3 1.62 3.48 22.05
C PHE A 3 2.58 2.69 22.92
N GLU A 4 3.68 2.22 22.34
CA GLU A 4 4.71 1.44 23.02
C GLU A 4 5.98 2.28 23.21
N TYR A 5 6.52 2.30 24.42
CA TYR A 5 7.78 2.97 24.76
C TYR A 5 8.45 2.22 25.91
N ASP A 6 9.78 2.05 25.91
CA ASP A 6 10.53 1.36 26.99
C ASP A 6 9.93 -0.01 27.43
N ASN A 7 9.35 -0.77 26.49
CA ASN A 7 8.60 -2.02 26.72
C ASN A 7 7.28 -1.88 27.51
N GLU A 8 6.81 -0.66 27.76
CA GLU A 8 5.49 -0.35 28.29
C GLU A 8 4.52 -0.06 27.14
N VAL A 9 3.27 -0.55 27.24
CA VAL A 9 2.22 -0.34 26.24
C VAL A 9 1.08 0.47 26.85
N LEU A 10 0.86 1.67 26.34
CA LEU A 10 -0.29 2.50 26.67
C LEU A 10 -1.42 2.31 25.66
N MET A 11 -2.64 2.14 26.16
CA MET A 11 -3.85 2.18 25.33
C MET A 11 -4.43 3.58 25.32
N ALA A 12 -4.79 4.09 24.15
CA ALA A 12 -5.49 5.37 24.04
C ALA A 12 -6.87 5.26 24.74
N LYS A 13 -7.18 6.20 25.65
CA LYS A 13 -8.48 6.31 26.32
C LYS A 13 -9.55 6.89 25.39
N GLN A 14 -9.15 7.75 24.48
CA GLN A 14 -10.05 8.41 23.55
C GLN A 14 -9.37 8.60 22.20
N VAL A 15 -10.17 8.46 21.13
CA VAL A 15 -9.79 8.82 19.77
C VAL A 15 -10.78 9.86 19.28
N ILE A 16 -10.30 11.04 18.92
CA ILE A 16 -11.12 12.15 18.43
C ILE A 16 -10.76 12.36 16.97
N VAL A 17 -11.75 12.26 16.08
CA VAL A 17 -11.55 12.45 14.64
C VAL A 17 -12.18 13.77 14.23
N ASP A 18 -11.37 14.70 13.73
CA ASP A 18 -11.84 15.96 13.14
C ASP A 18 -11.82 15.83 11.62
N VAL A 19 -13.00 15.59 11.05
CA VAL A 19 -13.16 15.38 9.60
C VAL A 19 -12.95 16.68 8.81
N ASN A 20 -13.25 17.84 9.41
CA ASN A 20 -13.10 19.14 8.76
C ASN A 20 -11.62 19.52 8.63
N ARG A 21 -10.84 19.24 9.67
CA ARG A 21 -9.39 19.47 9.68
C ARG A 21 -8.60 18.31 9.08
N THR A 22 -9.24 17.16 8.86
CA THR A 22 -8.59 15.91 8.44
C THR A 22 -7.50 15.47 9.42
N GLU A 23 -7.79 15.61 10.71
CA GLU A 23 -6.88 15.32 11.82
C GLU A 23 -7.48 14.24 12.74
N VAL A 24 -6.61 13.53 13.44
CA VAL A 24 -7.00 12.58 14.50
C VAL A 24 -6.15 12.82 15.73
N GLU A 25 -6.79 12.90 16.89
CA GLU A 25 -6.15 13.04 18.19
C GLU A 25 -6.30 11.73 18.97
N PHE A 26 -5.20 11.23 19.51
CA PHE A 26 -5.16 10.08 20.39
C PHE A 26 -4.83 10.53 21.81
N LYS A 27 -5.79 10.42 22.73
CA LYS A 27 -5.59 10.79 24.14
C LYS A 27 -5.19 9.57 24.96
N PHE A 28 -4.03 9.64 25.58
CA PHE A 28 -3.47 8.59 26.43
C PHE A 28 -3.77 8.85 27.92
N PRO A 29 -3.71 7.83 28.79
CA PRO A 29 -3.95 7.97 30.23
C PRO A 29 -2.99 8.93 30.94
N GLU A 30 -1.81 9.13 30.38
CA GLU A 30 -0.69 9.88 30.93
C GLU A 30 0.02 10.65 29.82
N GLU A 31 0.83 11.64 30.21
CA GLU A 31 1.69 12.36 29.27
C GLU A 31 2.73 11.41 28.67
N LEU A 32 2.88 11.46 27.35
CA LEU A 32 3.89 10.67 26.66
C LEU A 32 5.29 11.22 26.99
N ARG A 33 6.18 10.32 27.42
CA ARG A 33 7.57 10.67 27.71
C ARG A 33 8.28 11.07 26.42
N LYS A 34 9.24 12.00 26.54
CA LYS A 34 10.13 12.35 25.42
C LYS A 34 11.01 11.15 25.10
N GLY A 35 11.02 10.71 23.85
CA GLY A 35 11.85 9.58 23.42
C GLY A 35 11.33 8.94 22.14
N ALA A 36 11.89 7.77 21.82
CA ALA A 36 11.39 6.92 20.75
C ALA A 36 10.21 6.09 21.26
N GLY A 37 9.23 5.88 20.38
CA GLY A 37 8.08 5.03 20.68
C GLY A 37 7.37 4.62 19.40
N VAL A 38 6.50 3.62 19.51
CA VAL A 38 5.76 3.04 18.39
C VAL A 38 4.27 3.23 18.59
N LEU A 39 3.65 4.03 17.72
CA LEU A 39 2.20 4.19 17.67
C LEU A 39 1.61 3.14 16.72
N THR A 40 0.77 2.24 17.23
CA THR A 40 0.04 1.25 16.44
C THR A 40 -1.43 1.65 16.30
N VAL A 41 -1.86 1.86 15.06
CA VAL A 41 -3.22 2.23 14.71
C VAL A 41 -3.82 1.14 13.82
N LYS A 42 -4.89 0.50 14.32
CA LYS A 42 -5.74 -0.37 13.49
C LYS A 42 -6.90 0.46 12.97
N PHE A 43 -7.14 0.44 11.67
CA PHE A 43 -8.16 1.24 10.99
C PHE A 43 -8.80 0.44 9.86
N VAL A 44 -9.96 0.92 9.41
CA VAL A 44 -10.67 0.41 8.24
C VAL A 44 -10.99 1.61 7.34
N GLY A 45 -10.85 1.44 6.04
CA GLY A 45 -11.20 2.43 5.04
C GLY A 45 -11.98 1.80 3.90
N THR A 46 -12.64 2.64 3.10
CA THR A 46 -13.38 2.22 1.91
C THR A 46 -12.63 2.70 0.68
N ASN A 47 -12.36 1.79 -0.26
CA ASN A 47 -11.81 2.16 -1.56
C ASN A 47 -12.84 2.98 -2.33
N ASN A 48 -12.46 4.21 -2.68
CA ASN A 48 -13.29 5.15 -3.45
C ASN A 48 -13.05 4.97 -4.96
N ASP A 49 -13.80 5.71 -5.77
CA ASP A 49 -13.72 5.77 -7.24
C ASP A 49 -13.29 7.15 -7.76
N LYS A 50 -12.68 7.97 -6.90
CA LYS A 50 -12.36 9.39 -7.14
C LYS A 50 -10.90 9.63 -7.52
N MET A 51 -10.19 8.59 -7.94
CA MET A 51 -8.79 8.66 -8.39
C MET A 51 -7.83 9.33 -7.38
N CYS A 52 -8.11 9.22 -6.08
CA CYS A 52 -7.31 9.82 -5.02
C CYS A 52 -7.26 8.93 -3.78
N GLY A 53 -6.14 8.97 -3.05
CA GLY A 53 -5.90 8.07 -1.93
C GLY A 53 -5.70 6.65 -2.45
N PHE A 54 -6.23 5.66 -1.73
CA PHE A 54 -6.25 4.26 -2.16
C PHE A 54 -7.63 3.94 -2.77
N TYR A 55 -7.70 3.85 -4.09
CA TYR A 55 -8.95 3.85 -4.85
C TYR A 55 -9.02 2.66 -5.80
N ARG A 56 -10.24 2.32 -6.24
CA ARG A 56 -10.48 1.33 -7.29
C ARG A 56 -10.56 2.01 -8.64
N SER A 57 -9.88 1.46 -9.62
CA SER A 57 -9.96 1.88 -11.03
C SER A 57 -10.61 0.77 -11.84
N ARG A 58 -11.55 1.13 -12.72
CA ARG A 58 -12.24 0.20 -13.60
C ARG A 58 -11.55 0.15 -14.96
N TYR A 59 -11.35 -1.04 -15.49
CA TYR A 59 -10.92 -1.26 -16.87
C TYR A 59 -11.84 -2.29 -17.53
N THR A 60 -11.82 -2.32 -18.87
CA THR A 60 -12.60 -3.27 -19.67
C THR A 60 -11.64 -4.12 -20.45
N ASP A 61 -11.83 -5.44 -20.45
CA ASP A 61 -11.02 -6.37 -21.24
C ASP A 61 -11.48 -6.42 -22.71
N LEU A 62 -10.85 -7.28 -23.51
CA LEU A 62 -11.21 -7.45 -24.93
C LEU A 62 -12.58 -8.13 -25.14
N ASP A 63 -13.04 -8.91 -24.17
CA ASP A 63 -14.34 -9.58 -24.20
C ASP A 63 -15.48 -8.61 -23.81
N GLY A 64 -15.14 -7.39 -23.36
CA GLY A 64 -16.08 -6.35 -22.95
C GLY A 64 -16.46 -6.42 -21.48
N GLU A 65 -15.84 -7.30 -20.69
CA GLU A 65 -16.09 -7.48 -19.27
C GLU A 65 -15.38 -6.41 -18.45
N SER A 66 -16.08 -5.93 -17.40
CA SER A 66 -15.57 -4.88 -16.54
C SER A 66 -14.83 -5.45 -15.33
N HIS A 67 -13.58 -5.03 -15.17
CA HIS A 67 -12.69 -5.44 -14.09
C HIS A 67 -12.29 -4.25 -13.22
N TYR A 68 -11.81 -4.54 -12.01
CA TYR A 68 -11.27 -3.53 -11.10
C TYR A 68 -9.85 -3.85 -10.70
N MET A 69 -9.02 -2.81 -10.62
CA MET A 69 -7.74 -2.81 -9.92
C MET A 69 -7.80 -1.83 -8.75
N LEU A 70 -6.96 -2.03 -7.74
CA LEU A 70 -6.72 -1.06 -6.68
C LEU A 70 -5.39 -0.36 -6.94
N THR A 71 -5.37 0.95 -6.77
CA THR A 71 -4.14 1.74 -6.97
C THR A 71 -4.16 2.98 -6.08
N THR A 72 -2.99 3.60 -5.94
CA THR A 72 -2.78 4.77 -5.09
C THR A 72 -2.47 6.01 -5.92
N HIS A 73 -3.09 7.14 -5.55
CA HIS A 73 -2.66 8.47 -5.97
C HIS A 73 -2.67 9.39 -4.75
N PHE A 74 -1.49 9.64 -4.18
CA PHE A 74 -1.36 10.35 -2.91
C PHE A 74 -0.98 11.82 -3.05
N GLU A 75 -0.50 12.25 -4.22
CA GLU A 75 -0.20 13.66 -4.44
C GLU A 75 -1.49 14.50 -4.48
N ALA A 76 -1.57 15.65 -3.82
CA ALA A 76 -0.56 16.26 -2.94
C ALA A 76 -0.69 15.90 -1.45
N TRP A 77 -1.88 15.47 -1.00
CA TRP A 77 -2.22 15.28 0.42
C TRP A 77 -3.20 14.12 0.67
N TYR A 78 -3.26 13.15 -0.24
CA TYR A 78 -4.25 12.07 -0.18
C TYR A 78 -3.72 10.80 0.50
N ALA A 79 -2.46 10.75 0.95
CA ALA A 79 -1.95 9.58 1.69
C ALA A 79 -2.76 9.34 2.98
N ARG A 80 -3.18 10.43 3.66
CA ARG A 80 -4.06 10.37 4.84
C ARG A 80 -5.42 9.70 4.60
N ARG A 81 -5.85 9.55 3.34
CA ARG A 81 -7.09 8.82 2.98
C ARG A 81 -6.89 7.31 2.88
N ALA A 82 -5.65 6.85 2.81
CA ALA A 82 -5.30 5.43 2.75
C ALA A 82 -4.86 4.89 4.11
N PHE A 83 -4.12 5.68 4.90
CA PHE A 83 -3.70 5.30 6.25
C PHE A 83 -3.41 6.54 7.12
N PRO A 84 -3.59 6.46 8.45
CA PRO A 84 -3.25 7.53 9.37
C PRO A 84 -1.74 7.83 9.33
N CYS A 85 -1.38 9.07 8.98
CA CYS A 85 0.02 9.50 8.88
C CYS A 85 0.17 11.01 9.06
N VAL A 86 1.41 11.46 9.32
CA VAL A 86 1.77 12.89 9.27
C VAL A 86 2.02 13.27 7.81
N ASP A 87 0.94 13.64 7.12
CA ASP A 87 0.91 13.82 5.67
C ASP A 87 1.35 15.23 5.23
N GLU A 88 2.61 15.55 5.53
CA GLU A 88 3.30 16.78 5.16
C GLU A 88 4.58 16.45 4.39
N PRO A 89 4.88 17.12 3.25
CA PRO A 89 6.05 16.80 2.44
C PRO A 89 7.40 16.85 3.19
N ALA A 90 7.52 17.73 4.19
CA ALA A 90 8.74 17.85 5.01
C ALA A 90 8.93 16.68 5.99
N ARG A 91 7.86 15.94 6.31
CA ARG A 91 7.85 14.86 7.31
C ARG A 91 8.18 13.51 6.65
N ARG A 92 9.44 13.37 6.24
CA ARG A 92 9.92 12.16 5.55
C ARG A 92 10.18 11.00 6.51
N ALA A 93 9.83 9.79 6.09
CA ALA A 93 10.03 8.55 6.84
C ALA A 93 10.46 7.40 5.92
N ILE A 94 10.86 6.29 6.53
CA ILE A 94 11.06 5.00 5.87
C ILE A 94 9.75 4.21 5.99
N PHE A 95 9.27 3.66 4.90
CA PHE A 95 8.03 2.89 4.86
C PHE A 95 8.33 1.42 4.60
N LYS A 96 7.79 0.54 5.44
CA LYS A 96 7.77 -0.91 5.22
C LYS A 96 6.32 -1.30 4.98
N ILE A 97 6.04 -1.84 3.80
CA ILE A 97 4.68 -2.07 3.31
C ILE A 97 4.45 -3.57 3.19
N THR A 98 3.34 -4.04 3.74
CA THR A 98 2.85 -5.40 3.56
C THR A 98 1.42 -5.33 3.03
N ILE A 99 1.13 -6.06 1.96
CA ILE A 99 -0.19 -6.10 1.33
C ILE A 99 -0.69 -7.54 1.31
N THR A 100 -1.88 -7.73 1.88
CA THR A 100 -2.59 -9.02 1.83
C THR A 100 -3.73 -8.93 0.83
N THR A 101 -3.79 -9.88 -0.10
CA THR A 101 -4.82 -9.94 -1.15
C THR A 101 -5.03 -11.38 -1.62
N GLU A 102 -5.97 -11.61 -2.54
CA GLU A 102 -6.17 -12.92 -3.17
C GLU A 102 -4.91 -13.36 -3.93
N ALA A 103 -4.60 -14.66 -3.89
CA ALA A 103 -3.29 -15.18 -4.34
C ALA A 103 -3.06 -15.08 -5.86
N ASP A 104 -4.13 -14.91 -6.63
CA ASP A 104 -4.12 -14.72 -8.08
C ASP A 104 -3.81 -13.28 -8.51
N LYS A 105 -3.97 -12.29 -7.63
CA LYS A 105 -3.67 -10.88 -7.92
C LYS A 105 -2.17 -10.59 -7.93
N GLN A 106 -1.75 -9.67 -8.79
CA GLN A 106 -0.41 -9.11 -8.71
C GLN A 106 -0.40 -7.92 -7.74
N VAL A 107 0.72 -7.77 -7.04
CA VAL A 107 0.95 -6.68 -6.09
C VAL A 107 2.28 -6.03 -6.42
N VAL A 108 2.28 -4.71 -6.58
CA VAL A 108 3.50 -3.92 -6.80
C VAL A 108 3.51 -2.75 -5.85
N SER A 109 4.70 -2.36 -5.40
CA SER A 109 4.93 -1.16 -4.60
C SER A 109 6.27 -0.52 -4.96
N ASN A 110 6.70 0.50 -4.20
CA ASN A 110 7.93 1.26 -4.45
C ASN A 110 9.20 0.39 -4.43
N MET A 111 9.23 -0.63 -3.57
CA MET A 111 10.42 -1.44 -3.32
C MET A 111 10.25 -2.88 -3.84
N PRO A 112 11.33 -3.64 -4.01
CA PRO A 112 11.26 -5.07 -4.33
C PRO A 112 10.56 -5.87 -3.22
N VAL A 113 9.97 -7.00 -3.61
CA VAL A 113 9.39 -7.97 -2.66
C VAL A 113 10.51 -8.54 -1.78
N ALA A 114 10.32 -8.48 -0.46
CA ALA A 114 11.18 -9.08 0.55
C ALA A 114 10.75 -10.53 0.83
N SER A 115 9.46 -10.77 1.00
CA SER A 115 8.90 -12.11 1.24
C SER A 115 7.46 -12.23 0.73
N ARG A 116 7.03 -13.46 0.48
CA ARG A 116 5.65 -13.79 0.08
C ARG A 116 5.20 -15.03 0.83
N GLU A 117 4.07 -14.92 1.50
CA GLU A 117 3.42 -16.02 2.21
C GLU A 117 2.05 -16.30 1.59
N VAL A 118 1.70 -17.57 1.41
CA VAL A 118 0.41 -17.98 0.83
C VAL A 118 -0.34 -18.83 1.85
N PHE A 119 -1.61 -18.53 2.08
CA PHE A 119 -2.42 -19.21 3.07
C PHE A 119 -3.90 -19.25 2.65
N LYS A 120 -4.64 -20.21 3.19
CA LYS A 120 -6.11 -20.23 3.05
C LYS A 120 -6.74 -19.39 4.14
N GLY A 121 -7.80 -18.67 3.79
CA GLY A 121 -8.51 -17.81 4.74
C GLY A 121 -9.89 -17.43 4.24
N GLY A 122 -10.47 -16.37 4.84
CA GLY A 122 -11.84 -15.95 4.57
C GLY A 122 -12.87 -16.75 5.37
N LYS A 123 -14.14 -16.35 5.27
CA LYS A 123 -15.25 -17.00 6.02
C LYS A 123 -15.47 -18.47 5.63
N ASP A 124 -15.10 -18.84 4.41
CA ASP A 124 -15.27 -20.18 3.86
C ASP A 124 -14.00 -21.05 3.94
N ASN A 125 -12.86 -20.47 4.33
CA ASN A 125 -11.54 -21.09 4.32
C ASN A 125 -11.15 -21.74 2.97
N LYS A 126 -11.76 -21.26 1.87
CA LYS A 126 -11.53 -21.78 0.51
C LYS A 126 -10.70 -20.82 -0.33
N THR A 127 -10.88 -19.52 -0.14
CA THR A 127 -10.08 -18.51 -0.84
C THR A 127 -8.63 -18.59 -0.41
N VAL A 128 -7.73 -18.61 -1.40
CA VAL A 128 -6.28 -18.58 -1.18
C VAL A 128 -5.84 -17.12 -1.21
N TYR A 129 -5.18 -16.68 -0.16
CA TYR A 129 -4.61 -15.35 -0.02
C TYR A 129 -3.09 -15.41 -0.11
N GLN A 130 -2.51 -14.26 -0.42
CA GLN A 130 -1.09 -14.00 -0.30
C GLN A 130 -0.87 -12.78 0.61
N SER A 131 0.22 -12.79 1.36
CA SER A 131 0.78 -11.63 2.04
C SER A 131 2.13 -11.32 1.41
N VAL A 132 2.27 -10.13 0.82
CA VAL A 132 3.49 -9.68 0.15
C VAL A 132 4.13 -8.58 0.99
N GLU A 133 5.29 -8.85 1.56
CA GLU A 133 6.10 -7.85 2.25
C GLU A 133 7.13 -7.25 1.29
N PHE A 134 7.23 -5.93 1.28
CA PHE A 134 8.21 -5.19 0.49
C PHE A 134 9.39 -4.75 1.36
N MET A 135 10.57 -4.65 0.74
CA MET A 135 11.76 -4.08 1.38
C MET A 135 11.47 -2.64 1.88
N PRO A 136 12.09 -2.17 2.98
CA PRO A 136 11.91 -0.80 3.44
C PRO A 136 12.35 0.23 2.39
N THR A 137 11.59 1.32 2.23
CA THR A 137 11.96 2.41 1.33
C THR A 137 13.20 3.17 1.82
N LEU A 138 13.79 3.99 0.95
CA LEU A 138 14.59 5.13 1.42
C LEU A 138 13.70 6.15 2.14
N LYS A 139 14.32 7.06 2.90
CA LYS A 139 13.60 8.15 3.57
C LYS A 139 12.94 9.07 2.52
N MET A 140 11.60 9.06 2.46
CA MET A 140 10.81 9.79 1.47
C MET A 140 9.55 10.38 2.07
N SER A 141 8.87 11.24 1.31
CA SER A 141 7.58 11.86 1.71
C SER A 141 6.41 10.91 1.46
N THR A 142 5.32 11.07 2.22
CA THR A 142 4.11 10.22 2.13
C THR A 142 3.47 10.20 0.75
N TYR A 143 3.46 11.32 0.03
CA TYR A 143 2.84 11.42 -1.30
C TYR A 143 3.52 10.57 -2.38
N LEU A 144 4.76 10.10 -2.14
CA LEU A 144 5.51 9.23 -3.06
C LEU A 144 5.22 7.73 -2.86
N ILE A 145 4.48 7.37 -1.81
CA ILE A 145 4.11 5.97 -1.59
C ILE A 145 3.18 5.55 -2.71
N ALA A 146 3.52 4.44 -3.35
CA ALA A 146 2.76 3.86 -4.43
C ALA A 146 2.61 2.36 -4.23
N PHE A 147 1.40 1.86 -4.41
CA PHE A 147 1.15 0.44 -4.59
C PHE A 147 -0.10 0.19 -5.42
N CYS A 148 -0.10 -0.92 -6.15
CA CYS A 148 -1.24 -1.38 -6.93
C CYS A 148 -1.47 -2.87 -6.72
N VAL A 149 -2.75 -3.26 -6.82
CA VAL A 149 -3.23 -4.64 -6.72
C VAL A 149 -4.20 -4.88 -7.86
N GLY A 150 -3.98 -5.93 -8.65
CA GLY A 150 -4.87 -6.25 -9.75
C GLY A 150 -4.28 -7.29 -10.67
N ASP A 151 -5.02 -7.57 -11.75
CA ASP A 151 -4.54 -8.42 -12.83
C ASP A 151 -3.72 -7.54 -13.77
N PHE A 152 -2.43 -7.82 -13.87
CA PHE A 152 -1.49 -7.05 -14.69
C PHE A 152 -0.66 -7.97 -15.56
N GLU A 153 -0.33 -7.55 -16.77
CA GLU A 153 0.76 -8.11 -17.55
C GLU A 153 2.02 -7.27 -17.34
N CYS A 154 3.18 -7.92 -17.41
CA CYS A 154 4.45 -7.30 -17.08
C CYS A 154 5.49 -7.59 -18.14
N VAL A 155 6.05 -6.53 -18.72
CA VAL A 155 7.27 -6.58 -19.54
C VAL A 155 8.42 -5.96 -18.74
N GLN A 156 9.54 -6.66 -18.64
CA GLN A 156 10.70 -6.18 -17.88
C GLN A 156 12.01 -6.33 -18.65
N LYS A 157 12.93 -5.39 -18.42
CA LYS A 157 14.31 -5.45 -18.92
C LYS A 157 15.28 -5.51 -17.75
N MET A 158 16.19 -6.48 -17.79
CA MET A 158 17.27 -6.65 -16.84
C MET A 158 18.61 -6.21 -17.46
N THR A 159 19.55 -5.75 -16.65
CA THR A 159 20.95 -5.62 -17.05
C THR A 159 21.58 -7.00 -17.23
N LYS A 160 22.75 -7.06 -17.88
CA LYS A 160 23.55 -8.30 -18.00
C LYS A 160 23.89 -8.92 -16.63
N ASN A 161 23.94 -8.09 -15.58
CA ASN A 161 24.29 -8.52 -14.23
C ASN A 161 23.05 -8.82 -13.36
N GLY A 162 21.85 -8.91 -13.96
CA GLY A 162 20.61 -9.30 -13.27
C GLY A 162 19.90 -8.17 -12.52
N THR A 163 20.32 -6.91 -12.68
CA THR A 163 19.65 -5.75 -12.08
C THR A 163 18.42 -5.37 -12.90
N LEU A 164 17.26 -5.20 -12.27
CA LEU A 164 16.07 -4.67 -12.94
C LEU A 164 16.32 -3.23 -13.40
N VAL A 165 16.18 -2.99 -14.71
CA VAL A 165 16.30 -1.65 -15.30
C VAL A 165 14.95 -0.97 -15.31
N ILE A 166 13.96 -1.65 -15.90
CA ILE A 166 12.60 -1.14 -16.06
C ILE A 166 11.62 -2.29 -16.06
N ARG A 167 10.45 -2.02 -15.49
CA ARG A 167 9.27 -2.87 -15.56
C ARG A 167 8.08 -2.02 -16.01
N VAL A 168 7.35 -2.50 -17.00
CA VAL A 168 6.12 -1.90 -17.50
C VAL A 168 4.98 -2.84 -17.14
N LEU A 169 3.99 -2.31 -16.42
CA LEU A 169 2.76 -3.04 -16.10
C LEU A 169 1.60 -2.47 -16.92
N CYS A 170 0.78 -3.34 -17.48
CA CYS A 170 -0.43 -3.01 -18.20
C CYS A 170 -1.57 -3.95 -17.80
N THR A 171 -2.82 -3.58 -18.10
CA THR A 171 -3.92 -4.53 -18.01
C THR A 171 -3.69 -5.65 -19.04
N PRO A 172 -4.18 -6.87 -18.74
CA PRO A 172 -4.20 -7.95 -19.71
C PRO A 172 -4.78 -7.47 -21.05
N ASP A 173 -4.26 -8.03 -22.13
CA ASP A 173 -4.83 -7.88 -23.47
C ASP A 173 -4.75 -6.49 -24.13
N THR A 174 -3.83 -5.63 -23.69
CA THR A 174 -3.47 -4.37 -24.39
C THR A 174 -2.70 -4.58 -25.71
N GLY A 175 -2.60 -5.82 -26.21
CA GLY A 175 -1.87 -6.14 -27.43
C GLY A 175 -0.34 -6.02 -27.30
N VAL A 176 0.18 -5.79 -26.09
CA VAL A 176 1.62 -5.79 -25.80
C VAL A 176 2.10 -7.24 -25.73
N ARG A 177 2.13 -7.91 -26.89
CA ARG A 177 2.91 -9.14 -27.00
C ARG A 177 4.36 -8.78 -26.67
N PRO A 178 5.05 -9.50 -25.78
CA PRO A 178 6.49 -9.36 -25.65
C PRO A 178 7.06 -9.66 -27.03
N SER A 179 7.45 -8.63 -27.77
CA SER A 179 8.24 -8.85 -28.97
C SER A 179 9.51 -9.50 -28.46
N ASN A 180 9.93 -10.58 -29.11
CA ASN A 180 11.28 -11.13 -28.96
C ASN A 180 12.37 -10.14 -29.45
N GLY A 181 12.08 -8.84 -29.41
CA GLY A 181 12.99 -7.75 -29.67
C GLY A 181 13.90 -7.58 -28.46
N LYS A 182 15.10 -8.12 -28.59
CA LYS A 182 16.28 -7.56 -27.92
C LYS A 182 16.23 -6.04 -28.05
N LEU A 183 16.10 -5.34 -26.93
CA LEU A 183 16.54 -3.95 -26.80
C LEU A 183 18.04 -3.91 -26.55
#